data_AF-A0AAX1D642-F1
#
_entry.id   AF-A0AAX1D642-F1
#
_cell.length_a   1.000
_cell.length_b   1.000
_cell.length_c   1.000
_cell.angle_alpha   90.00
_cell.angle_beta   90.00
_cell.angle_gamma   90.00
#
_symmetry.space_group_name_H-M   'P 1'
#
loop_
_entity.id
_entity.type
_entity.pdbx_description
1 polymer ?
#
loop_
_entity_poly.entity_id
_entity_poly.type
_entity_poly.pdbx_seq_one_letter_code
_entity_poly.pdbx_strand_id
1 'polypeptide(L)'
;MLDHPQHKYRPVQPFSRDYAERQWPTRRPSAPPIWMSTDMRDGNQALIEPMDAARKLRFFEQLVAVGLKEIEVAFPSASDTDFNFVRKLIEESRIPSDVTIEVLTQSRPDLIARTFESLRGAPRAIVHLYNPIAPQWRRIVFGMSRAEIKEIALAGTRQIRALADAHPETEWIYEYSPETFSLAELDFALEVCDAVSAIWRPSPARKMIINLPSTVECTTANVYADQIEWMHRRLARRDSIVLSVHPHNDRGTAVASAELAVLAGADRVEGCLFGNGERTGNVDLVTLALNLDRQGIASGLDFSDMAAVRDCVQACNQLPVDVFHPYAFTSAAPAMPPAGAAARG
;
A
#
# COMPACT_ATOMS: atom_id res chain seq x y z
N MET A 1 28.17 -15.23 -16.70
CA MET A 1 27.73 -15.07 -15.30
C MET A 1 28.91 -14.43 -14.55
N LEU A 2 28.70 -13.54 -13.58
CA LEU A 2 29.82 -12.93 -12.84
C LEU A 2 30.50 -14.00 -11.97
N ASP A 3 31.83 -14.03 -11.89
CA ASP A 3 32.57 -15.01 -11.07
C ASP A 3 32.42 -14.75 -9.56
N HIS A 4 32.22 -13.48 -9.18
CA HIS A 4 32.03 -13.04 -7.80
C HIS A 4 30.85 -12.07 -7.69
N PRO A 5 29.60 -12.53 -7.91
CA PRO A 5 28.43 -11.66 -7.93
C PRO A 5 28.20 -10.95 -6.60
N GLN A 6 28.64 -11.53 -5.48
CA GLN A 6 28.52 -10.93 -4.14
C GLN A 6 29.24 -9.58 -4.02
N HIS A 7 30.28 -9.30 -4.82
CA HIS A 7 30.98 -8.01 -4.78
C HIS A 7 30.18 -6.87 -5.43
N LYS A 8 29.14 -7.19 -6.21
CA LYS A 8 28.24 -6.19 -6.81
C LYS A 8 27.22 -5.65 -5.81
N TYR A 9 26.84 -6.45 -4.81
CA TYR A 9 25.76 -6.13 -3.88
C TYR A 9 26.32 -5.70 -2.53
N ARG A 10 25.60 -4.80 -1.85
CA ARG A 10 25.95 -4.32 -0.51
C ARG A 10 24.83 -4.66 0.46
N PRO A 11 25.14 -5.08 1.70
CA PRO A 11 24.12 -5.25 2.72
C PRO A 11 23.35 -3.95 2.97
N VAL A 12 22.03 -4.05 3.14
CA VAL A 12 21.19 -2.93 3.56
C VAL A 12 21.40 -2.72 5.07
N GLN A 13 21.83 -1.53 5.47
CA GLN A 13 22.09 -1.18 6.86
C GLN A 13 21.36 0.12 7.21
N PRO A 14 20.08 0.04 7.63
CA PRO A 14 19.30 1.23 7.99
C PRO A 14 19.72 1.81 9.34
N PHE A 15 20.41 1.03 10.17
CA PHE A 15 20.94 1.46 11.45
C PHE A 15 22.47 1.29 11.48
N SER A 16 23.16 2.21 12.16
CA SER A 16 24.61 2.11 12.38
C SER A 16 25.00 1.03 13.40
N ARG A 17 24.03 0.57 14.20
CA ARG A 17 24.11 -0.52 15.20
C ARG A 17 22.77 -1.23 15.28
N ASP A 18 22.73 -2.43 15.86
CA ASP A 18 21.48 -3.17 16.05
C ASP A 18 20.44 -2.35 16.83
N TYR A 19 19.19 -2.42 16.39
CA TYR A 19 18.05 -1.77 17.05
C TYR A 19 17.61 -2.55 18.30
N ALA A 20 18.44 -2.52 19.34
CA ALA A 20 18.28 -3.34 20.54
C ALA A 20 17.03 -2.99 21.39
N GLU A 21 16.45 -1.80 21.19
CA GLU A 21 15.27 -1.32 21.94
C GLU A 21 13.92 -1.77 21.33
N ARG A 22 13.94 -2.66 20.32
CA ARG A 22 12.74 -3.21 19.67
C ARG A 22 11.82 -3.93 20.65
N GLN A 23 10.51 -3.78 20.48
CA GLN A 23 9.49 -4.46 21.29
C GLN A 23 8.54 -5.31 20.43
N TRP A 24 8.48 -5.11 19.12
CA TRP A 24 7.61 -5.90 18.24
C TRP A 24 7.76 -7.43 18.40
N PRO A 25 8.94 -8.04 18.70
CA PRO A 25 9.05 -9.50 18.82
C PRO A 25 8.25 -10.11 19.99
N THR A 26 7.92 -9.33 21.02
CA THR A 26 7.16 -9.81 22.19
C THR A 26 5.66 -9.57 22.07
N ARG A 27 5.22 -8.83 21.06
CA ARG A 27 3.80 -8.52 20.82
C ARG A 27 3.12 -9.67 20.08
N ARG A 28 1.79 -9.67 20.11
CA ARG A 28 0.92 -10.60 19.39
C ARG A 28 -0.19 -9.81 18.70
N PRO A 29 -0.67 -10.26 17.53
CA PRO A 29 -1.83 -9.62 16.91
C PRO A 29 -3.03 -9.76 17.84
N SER A 30 -3.88 -8.73 17.88
CA SER A 30 -5.08 -8.72 18.73
C SER A 30 -6.30 -8.08 18.05
N ALA A 31 -6.10 -7.34 16.97
CA ALA A 31 -7.12 -6.73 16.14
C ALA A 31 -6.58 -6.62 14.71
N PRO A 32 -7.45 -6.52 13.68
CA PRO A 32 -7.02 -6.24 12.32
C PRO A 32 -6.48 -4.81 12.20
N PRO A 33 -5.52 -4.56 11.28
CA PRO A 33 -5.20 -3.20 10.85
C PRO A 33 -6.36 -2.61 10.03
N ILE A 34 -6.26 -1.32 9.71
CA ILE A 34 -7.05 -0.74 8.62
C ILE A 34 -6.54 -1.34 7.30
N TRP A 35 -7.43 -1.95 6.54
CA TRP A 35 -7.11 -2.50 5.22
C TRP A 35 -7.34 -1.43 4.15
N MET A 36 -6.35 -1.22 3.29
CA MET A 36 -6.54 -0.49 2.04
C MET A 36 -6.13 -1.33 0.83
N SER A 37 -7.00 -1.36 -0.17
CA SER A 37 -6.73 -2.04 -1.44
C SER A 37 -6.14 -1.08 -2.47
N THR A 38 -5.01 -1.47 -3.04
CA THR A 38 -4.34 -0.80 -4.16
C THR A 38 -4.58 -1.50 -5.50
N ASP A 39 -5.48 -2.48 -5.55
CA ASP A 39 -5.73 -3.34 -6.72
C ASP A 39 -6.04 -2.54 -7.99
N MET A 40 -6.79 -1.44 -7.86
CA MET A 40 -7.32 -0.69 -9.01
C MET A 40 -6.36 0.33 -9.61
N ARG A 41 -5.28 0.66 -8.89
CA ARG A 41 -4.23 1.58 -9.34
C ARG A 41 -2.88 0.88 -9.38
N ASP A 42 -2.33 0.50 -8.23
CA ASP A 42 -1.02 -0.17 -8.14
C ASP A 42 -1.05 -1.58 -8.73
N GLY A 43 -2.13 -2.34 -8.50
CA GLY A 43 -2.34 -3.62 -9.17
C GLY A 43 -2.57 -3.46 -10.67
N ASN A 44 -3.38 -2.49 -11.06
CA ASN A 44 -3.74 -2.24 -12.47
C ASN A 44 -2.55 -1.80 -13.34
N GLN A 45 -1.64 -0.98 -12.82
CA GLN A 45 -0.44 -0.55 -13.56
C GLN A 45 0.54 -1.70 -13.85
N ALA A 46 0.45 -2.79 -13.09
CA ALA A 46 1.29 -3.97 -13.25
C ALA A 46 0.78 -4.97 -14.30
N LEU A 47 -0.44 -4.77 -14.80
CA LEU A 47 -1.06 -5.69 -15.76
C LEU A 47 -0.47 -5.52 -17.16
N ILE A 48 -0.36 -6.64 -17.88
CA ILE A 48 -0.02 -6.64 -19.32
C ILE A 48 -1.09 -5.87 -20.10
N GLU A 49 -2.35 -6.13 -19.78
CA GLU A 49 -3.52 -5.47 -20.35
C GLU A 49 -4.27 -4.72 -19.21
N PRO A 50 -4.07 -3.40 -19.07
CA PRO A 50 -4.76 -2.61 -18.06
C PRO A 50 -6.28 -2.81 -18.12
N MET A 51 -6.93 -2.78 -16.96
CA MET A 51 -8.37 -2.92 -16.84
C MET A 51 -9.10 -1.82 -17.63
N ASP A 52 -10.06 -2.26 -18.44
CA ASP A 52 -11.07 -1.37 -18.99
C ASP A 52 -12.08 -0.94 -17.90
N ALA A 53 -12.98 -0.03 -18.25
CA ALA A 53 -13.98 0.50 -17.31
C ALA A 53 -14.90 -0.57 -16.72
N ALA A 54 -15.20 -1.65 -17.45
CA ALA A 54 -16.07 -2.72 -16.96
C ALA A 54 -15.33 -3.61 -15.95
N ARG A 55 -14.08 -3.98 -16.23
CA ARG A 55 -13.21 -4.71 -15.29
C ARG A 55 -12.94 -3.90 -14.04
N LYS A 56 -12.65 -2.60 -14.16
CA LYS A 56 -12.49 -1.72 -13.00
C LYS A 56 -13.75 -1.65 -12.15
N LEU A 57 -14.93 -1.46 -12.75
CA LEU A 57 -16.18 -1.38 -12.01
C LEU A 57 -16.50 -2.71 -11.30
N ARG A 58 -16.37 -3.84 -12.00
CA ARG A 58 -16.55 -5.17 -11.40
C ARG A 58 -15.61 -5.38 -10.22
N PHE A 59 -14.35 -4.97 -10.34
CA PHE A 59 -13.39 -5.14 -9.27
C PHE A 59 -13.71 -4.24 -8.08
N PHE A 60 -14.05 -2.96 -8.31
CA PHE A 60 -14.50 -2.06 -7.24
C PHE A 60 -15.66 -2.66 -6.44
N GLU A 61 -16.68 -3.17 -7.12
CA GLU A 61 -17.83 -3.83 -6.50
C GLU A 61 -17.42 -5.07 -5.68
N GLN A 62 -16.46 -5.86 -6.18
CA GLN A 62 -15.91 -7.00 -5.46
C GLN A 62 -15.13 -6.59 -4.20
N LEU A 63 -14.32 -5.52 -4.26
CA LEU A 63 -13.55 -5.01 -3.12
C LEU A 63 -14.49 -4.50 -2.02
N VAL A 64 -15.54 -3.77 -2.41
CA VAL A 64 -16.61 -3.33 -1.51
C VAL A 64 -17.33 -4.53 -0.89
N ALA A 65 -17.67 -5.55 -1.68
CA ALA A 65 -18.35 -6.75 -1.21
C ALA A 65 -17.50 -7.57 -0.20
N VAL A 66 -16.18 -7.64 -0.41
CA VAL A 66 -15.23 -8.24 0.56
C VAL A 66 -15.18 -7.43 1.87
N GLY A 67 -15.58 -6.17 1.86
CA GLY A 67 -15.67 -5.32 3.05
C GLY A 67 -14.54 -4.30 3.18
N LEU A 68 -13.73 -4.06 2.13
CA LEU A 68 -12.71 -3.02 2.14
C LEU A 68 -13.35 -1.63 2.21
N LYS A 69 -12.82 -0.79 3.10
CA LYS A 69 -13.34 0.56 3.40
C LYS A 69 -12.47 1.68 2.87
N GLU A 70 -11.23 1.38 2.53
CA GLU A 70 -10.33 2.30 1.83
C GLU A 70 -9.84 1.62 0.54
N ILE A 71 -10.04 2.28 -0.60
CA ILE A 71 -9.76 1.71 -1.92
C ILE A 71 -9.09 2.77 -2.78
N GLU A 72 -7.86 2.53 -3.21
CA GLU A 72 -7.16 3.36 -4.18
C GLU A 72 -7.68 3.05 -5.59
N VAL A 73 -8.47 3.97 -6.15
CA VAL A 73 -9.25 3.72 -7.37
C VAL A 73 -8.52 4.12 -8.66
N ALA A 74 -7.55 5.03 -8.58
CA ALA A 74 -6.95 5.65 -9.76
C ALA A 74 -5.71 6.53 -9.48
N PHE A 75 -4.94 6.78 -10.54
CA PHE A 75 -4.03 7.93 -10.66
C PHE A 75 -4.61 8.92 -11.69
N PRO A 76 -5.64 9.70 -11.31
CA PRO A 76 -6.51 10.42 -12.24
C PRO A 76 -5.79 11.54 -13.02
N SER A 77 -4.69 12.08 -12.51
CA SER A 77 -3.92 13.08 -13.25
C SER A 77 -3.00 12.49 -14.31
N ALA A 78 -2.74 11.17 -14.28
CA ALA A 78 -1.83 10.51 -15.22
C ALA A 78 -2.53 9.95 -16.47
N SER A 79 -3.85 9.73 -16.43
CA SER A 79 -4.62 9.16 -17.54
C SER A 79 -6.09 9.59 -17.52
N ASP A 80 -6.67 9.85 -18.70
CA ASP A 80 -8.10 10.16 -18.86
C ASP A 80 -9.00 9.00 -18.45
N THR A 81 -8.57 7.75 -18.66
CA THR A 81 -9.33 6.56 -18.23
C THR A 81 -9.53 6.55 -16.71
N ASP A 82 -8.46 6.85 -15.98
CA ASP A 82 -8.46 6.91 -14.52
C ASP A 82 -9.29 8.09 -14.02
N PHE A 83 -9.13 9.26 -14.63
CA PHE A 83 -9.95 10.43 -14.34
C PHE A 83 -11.44 10.12 -14.51
N ASN A 84 -11.82 9.58 -15.67
CA ASN A 84 -13.22 9.27 -16.01
C ASN A 84 -13.78 8.16 -15.11
N PHE A 85 -12.96 7.22 -14.64
CA PHE A 85 -13.39 6.21 -13.69
C PHE A 85 -13.74 6.81 -12.33
N VAL A 86 -12.91 7.73 -11.81
CA VAL A 86 -13.23 8.49 -10.58
C VAL A 86 -14.54 9.28 -10.75
N ARG A 87 -14.70 10.00 -11.87
CA ARG A 87 -15.94 10.72 -12.19
C ARG A 87 -17.15 9.80 -12.19
N LYS A 88 -17.05 8.65 -12.85
CA LYS A 88 -18.11 7.64 -12.92
C LYS A 88 -18.54 7.17 -11.53
N LEU A 89 -17.59 6.86 -10.64
CA LEU A 89 -17.91 6.43 -9.28
C LEU A 89 -18.70 7.48 -8.49
N ILE A 90 -18.31 8.76 -8.63
CA ILE A 90 -18.93 9.89 -7.92
C ILE A 90 -20.31 10.22 -8.54
N GLU A 91 -20.37 10.44 -9.85
CA GLU A 91 -21.56 10.92 -10.56
C GLU A 91 -22.69 9.88 -10.56
N GLU A 92 -22.35 8.59 -10.60
CA GLU A 92 -23.33 7.50 -10.51
C GLU A 92 -23.57 7.04 -9.06
N SER A 93 -23.05 7.75 -8.05
CA SER A 93 -23.23 7.44 -6.62
C SER A 93 -22.90 5.99 -6.26
N ARG A 94 -21.80 5.46 -6.81
CA ARG A 94 -21.39 4.06 -6.63
C ARG A 94 -20.59 3.82 -5.37
N ILE A 95 -20.08 4.87 -4.73
CA ILE A 95 -19.25 4.79 -3.53
C ILE A 95 -20.19 4.64 -2.32
N PRO A 96 -20.17 3.50 -1.60
CA PRO A 96 -20.95 3.35 -0.38
C PRO A 96 -20.55 4.39 0.68
N SER A 97 -21.48 4.75 1.57
CA SER A 97 -21.27 5.81 2.58
C SER A 97 -20.15 5.50 3.59
N ASP A 98 -19.80 4.24 3.76
CA ASP A 98 -18.74 3.77 4.66
C ASP A 98 -17.43 3.46 3.93
N VAL A 99 -17.33 3.77 2.63
CA VAL A 99 -16.13 3.58 1.82
C VAL A 99 -15.52 4.93 1.48
N THR A 100 -14.21 5.04 1.66
CA THR A 100 -13.40 6.19 1.23
C THR A 100 -12.54 5.79 0.03
N ILE A 101 -12.70 6.51 -1.08
CA ILE A 101 -11.80 6.33 -2.22
C ILE A 101 -10.49 7.09 -2.01
N GLU A 102 -9.40 6.51 -2.48
CA GLU A 102 -8.08 7.12 -2.53
C GLU A 102 -7.65 7.34 -3.98
N VAL A 103 -6.97 8.47 -4.23
CA VAL A 103 -6.34 8.74 -5.52
C VAL A 103 -4.90 9.21 -5.33
N LEU A 104 -4.03 8.69 -6.19
CA LEU A 104 -2.60 9.03 -6.19
C LEU A 104 -2.34 10.31 -6.99
N THR A 105 -1.40 11.12 -6.52
CA THR A 105 -0.81 12.23 -7.28
C THR A 105 0.69 12.37 -7.03
N GLN A 106 1.41 12.80 -8.06
CA GLN A 106 2.77 13.30 -7.90
C GLN A 106 2.78 14.76 -7.42
N SER A 107 3.91 15.21 -6.88
CA SER A 107 4.11 16.59 -6.41
C SER A 107 4.40 17.59 -7.53
N ARG A 108 3.47 17.66 -8.49
CA ARG A 108 3.48 18.63 -9.58
C ARG A 108 2.19 19.45 -9.56
N PRO A 109 2.25 20.79 -9.72
CA PRO A 109 1.06 21.61 -9.53
C PRO A 109 -0.10 21.31 -10.45
N ASP A 110 0.18 21.02 -11.73
CA ASP A 110 -0.80 20.62 -12.73
C ASP A 110 -1.48 19.30 -12.38
N LEU A 111 -0.70 18.32 -11.89
CA LEU A 111 -1.21 17.00 -11.53
C LEU A 111 -2.07 17.04 -10.26
N ILE A 112 -1.65 17.80 -9.25
CA ILE A 112 -2.43 17.99 -8.01
C ILE A 112 -3.77 18.66 -8.33
N ALA A 113 -3.77 19.73 -9.15
CA ALA A 113 -5.00 20.42 -9.53
C ALA A 113 -5.99 19.48 -10.26
N ARG A 114 -5.49 18.69 -11.22
CA ARG A 114 -6.30 17.70 -11.94
C ARG A 114 -6.82 16.59 -11.04
N THR A 115 -6.05 16.18 -10.04
CA THR A 115 -6.47 15.19 -9.05
C THR A 115 -7.67 15.69 -8.24
N PHE A 116 -7.63 16.93 -7.74
CA PHE A 116 -8.77 17.56 -7.06
C PHE A 116 -9.98 17.74 -7.97
N GLU A 117 -9.77 18.08 -9.24
CA GLU A 117 -10.84 18.17 -10.23
C GLU A 117 -11.59 16.84 -10.38
N SER A 118 -10.86 15.72 -10.42
CA SER A 118 -11.47 14.39 -10.52
C SER A 118 -12.38 14.07 -9.33
N LEU A 119 -12.07 14.59 -8.15
CA LEU A 119 -12.76 14.32 -6.88
C LEU A 119 -13.95 15.25 -6.61
N ARG A 120 -14.26 16.21 -7.49
CA ARG A 120 -15.35 17.17 -7.28
C ARG A 120 -16.68 16.47 -6.99
N GLY A 121 -17.27 16.74 -5.81
CA GLY A 121 -18.55 16.15 -5.39
C GLY A 121 -18.42 14.83 -4.62
N ALA A 122 -17.21 14.33 -4.38
CA ALA A 122 -17.01 13.23 -3.43
C ALA A 122 -17.36 13.69 -2.01
N PRO A 123 -18.08 12.90 -1.20
CA PRO A 123 -18.36 13.26 0.19
C PRO A 123 -17.11 13.19 1.08
N ARG A 124 -16.20 12.25 0.78
CA ARG A 124 -14.97 11.97 1.51
C ARG A 124 -13.95 11.34 0.56
N ALA A 125 -12.68 11.75 0.64
CA ALA A 125 -11.62 11.19 -0.21
C ALA A 125 -10.24 11.31 0.44
N ILE A 126 -9.37 10.32 0.14
CA ILE A 126 -7.93 10.38 0.44
C ILE A 126 -7.19 10.89 -0.80
N VAL A 127 -6.40 11.94 -0.62
CA VAL A 127 -5.43 12.39 -1.62
C VAL A 127 -4.05 11.91 -1.19
N HIS A 128 -3.46 11.01 -1.96
CA HIS A 128 -2.15 10.44 -1.67
C HIS A 128 -1.08 11.13 -2.51
N LEU A 129 -0.20 11.89 -1.86
CA LEU A 129 0.98 12.48 -2.47
C LEU A 129 2.22 11.63 -2.18
N TYR A 130 3.06 11.42 -3.19
CA TYR A 130 4.34 10.75 -2.99
C TYR A 130 5.48 11.44 -3.75
N ASN A 131 6.70 11.23 -3.26
CA ASN A 131 7.92 11.48 -4.02
C ASN A 131 9.07 10.58 -3.51
N PRO A 132 9.95 10.07 -4.40
CA PRO A 132 11.08 9.24 -3.99
C PRO A 132 12.06 10.03 -3.13
N ILE A 133 12.52 9.44 -2.02
CA ILE A 133 13.47 10.07 -1.11
C ILE A 133 14.80 9.33 -0.95
N ALA A 134 14.97 8.09 -1.42
CA ALA A 134 16.19 7.32 -1.18
C ALA A 134 17.44 7.93 -1.86
N PRO A 135 18.65 7.78 -1.27
CA PRO A 135 19.89 8.38 -1.77
C PRO A 135 20.16 8.16 -3.26
N GLN A 136 19.87 6.95 -3.76
CA GLN A 136 20.08 6.58 -5.14
C GLN A 136 19.15 7.37 -6.08
N TRP A 137 17.88 7.54 -5.71
CA TRP A 137 16.93 8.35 -6.48
C TRP A 137 17.33 9.82 -6.46
N ARG A 138 17.64 10.36 -5.27
CA ARG A 138 18.10 11.76 -5.14
C ARG A 138 19.29 12.06 -6.05
N ARG A 139 20.29 11.17 -6.06
CA ARG A 139 21.53 11.35 -6.83
C ARG A 139 21.40 11.05 -8.32
N ILE A 140 20.73 9.95 -8.68
CA ILE A 140 20.76 9.40 -10.06
C ILE A 140 19.56 9.87 -10.87
N VAL A 141 18.37 9.94 -10.27
CA VAL A 141 17.12 10.28 -10.97
C VAL A 141 16.91 11.79 -10.97
N PHE A 142 17.00 12.42 -9.80
CA PHE A 142 16.70 13.85 -9.66
C PHE A 142 17.91 14.77 -9.77
N GLY A 143 19.10 14.30 -9.37
CA GLY A 143 20.27 15.17 -9.21
C GLY A 143 20.07 16.24 -8.13
N MET A 144 19.29 15.95 -7.09
CA MET A 144 18.85 16.90 -6.07
C MET A 144 19.37 16.54 -4.67
N SER A 145 19.53 17.56 -3.83
CA SER A 145 19.90 17.45 -2.41
C SER A 145 18.74 16.98 -1.53
N ARG A 146 19.03 16.63 -0.26
CA ARG A 146 17.99 16.37 0.76
C ARG A 146 17.02 17.55 0.90
N ALA A 147 17.52 18.78 0.87
CA ALA A 147 16.71 19.98 1.03
C ALA A 147 15.73 20.18 -0.15
N GLU A 148 16.20 20.01 -1.38
CA GLU A 148 15.37 20.13 -2.59
C GLU A 148 14.31 19.02 -2.66
N ILE A 149 14.68 17.77 -2.37
CA ILE A 149 13.75 16.64 -2.34
C ILE A 149 12.68 16.81 -1.26
N LYS A 150 13.06 17.33 -0.08
CA LYS A 150 12.08 17.69 0.95
C LYS A 150 11.15 18.79 0.46
N GLU A 151 11.67 19.83 -0.19
CA GLU A 151 10.85 20.95 -0.66
C GLU A 151 9.83 20.51 -1.73
N ILE A 152 10.12 19.49 -2.54
CA ILE A 152 9.12 18.87 -3.43
C ILE A 152 7.92 18.36 -2.62
N ALA A 153 8.14 17.64 -1.53
CA ALA A 153 7.05 17.15 -0.67
C ALA A 153 6.26 18.32 -0.04
N LEU A 154 6.97 19.34 0.45
CA LEU A 154 6.36 20.48 1.13
C LEU A 154 5.53 21.34 0.16
N ALA A 155 6.03 21.60 -1.05
CA ALA A 155 5.33 22.38 -2.06
C ALA A 155 4.00 21.72 -2.45
N GLY A 156 4.01 20.41 -2.73
CA GLY A 156 2.79 19.65 -3.03
C GLY A 156 1.82 19.66 -1.85
N THR A 157 2.32 19.48 -0.63
CA THR A 157 1.50 19.52 0.59
C THR A 157 0.83 20.89 0.79
N ARG A 158 1.53 22.01 0.54
CA ARG A 158 0.94 23.36 0.63
C ARG A 158 -0.20 23.53 -0.38
N GLN A 159 -0.03 23.03 -1.60
CA GLN A 159 -1.06 23.11 -2.63
C GLN A 159 -2.27 22.23 -2.32
N ILE A 160 -2.06 20.96 -1.92
CA ILE A 160 -3.13 20.06 -1.49
C ILE A 160 -3.91 20.68 -0.34
N ARG A 161 -3.21 21.27 0.64
CA ARG A 161 -3.85 21.96 1.75
C ARG A 161 -4.70 23.15 1.30
N ALA A 162 -4.19 23.97 0.39
CA ALA A 162 -4.93 25.11 -0.15
C ALA A 162 -6.18 24.68 -0.92
N LEU A 163 -6.09 23.62 -1.73
CA LEU A 163 -7.23 23.07 -2.48
C LEU A 163 -8.26 22.43 -1.53
N ALA A 164 -7.81 21.68 -0.53
CA ALA A 164 -8.70 21.09 0.48
C ALA A 164 -9.45 22.18 1.27
N ASP A 165 -8.76 23.26 1.68
CA ASP A 165 -9.40 24.39 2.38
C ASP A 165 -10.38 25.16 1.46
N ALA A 166 -10.16 25.17 0.14
CA ALA A 166 -11.05 25.80 -0.83
C ALA A 166 -12.30 24.97 -1.17
N HIS A 167 -12.30 23.68 -0.83
CA HIS A 167 -13.37 22.72 -1.09
C HIS A 167 -13.87 22.05 0.20
N PRO A 168 -14.40 22.81 1.18
CA PRO A 168 -14.76 22.29 2.50
C PRO A 168 -15.97 21.33 2.48
N GLU A 169 -16.69 21.23 1.36
CA GLU A 169 -17.81 20.31 1.16
C GLU A 169 -17.41 18.82 1.18
N THR A 170 -16.14 18.53 0.91
CA THR A 170 -15.57 17.19 0.93
C THR A 170 -14.73 17.00 2.18
N GLU A 171 -14.91 15.87 2.87
CA GLU A 171 -14.00 15.49 3.94
C GLU A 171 -12.67 14.96 3.37
N TRP A 172 -11.67 15.84 3.33
CA TRP A 172 -10.33 15.52 2.83
C TRP A 172 -9.46 14.84 3.87
N ILE A 173 -8.94 13.67 3.51
CA ILE A 173 -7.87 12.98 4.20
C ILE A 173 -6.62 13.11 3.34
N TYR A 174 -5.49 13.36 3.98
CA TYR A 174 -4.21 13.45 3.29
C TYR A 174 -3.35 12.25 3.64
N GLU A 175 -2.80 11.61 2.61
CA GLU A 175 -1.75 10.61 2.72
C GLU A 175 -0.46 11.13 2.11
N TYR A 176 0.66 10.93 2.81
CA TYR A 176 1.99 11.18 2.27
C TYR A 176 2.88 9.94 2.36
N SER A 177 3.51 9.62 1.23
CA SER A 177 4.54 8.58 1.12
C SER A 177 5.92 9.17 0.82
N PRO A 178 6.90 9.05 1.73
CA PRO A 178 8.31 9.09 1.36
C PRO A 178 8.64 7.83 0.53
N GLU A 179 8.34 7.85 -0.76
CA GLU A 179 8.55 6.71 -1.66
C GLU A 179 10.03 6.27 -1.66
N THR A 180 10.30 4.97 -1.82
CA THR A 180 11.59 4.31 -1.56
C THR A 180 12.06 4.36 -0.10
N PHE A 181 11.14 4.53 0.86
CA PHE A 181 11.41 4.60 2.30
C PHE A 181 12.38 3.53 2.82
N SER A 182 12.17 2.25 2.48
CA SER A 182 12.97 1.13 3.00
C SER A 182 14.48 1.23 2.69
N LEU A 183 14.84 2.07 1.72
CA LEU A 183 16.20 2.35 1.25
C LEU A 183 16.70 3.75 1.62
N ALA A 184 15.85 4.58 2.25
CA ALA A 184 16.19 5.92 2.66
C ALA A 184 16.82 5.96 4.05
N GLU A 185 17.53 7.05 4.35
CA GLU A 185 18.00 7.29 5.72
C GLU A 185 16.80 7.63 6.62
N LEU A 186 16.65 6.93 7.75
CA LEU A 186 15.48 7.09 8.64
C LEU A 186 15.36 8.49 9.24
N ASP A 187 16.48 9.16 9.53
CA ASP A 187 16.48 10.55 10.00
C ASP A 187 15.90 11.49 8.94
N PHE A 188 16.21 11.25 7.67
CA PHE A 188 15.66 12.04 6.58
C PHE A 188 14.18 11.73 6.34
N ALA A 189 13.78 10.45 6.36
CA ALA A 189 12.38 10.07 6.24
C ALA A 189 11.53 10.72 7.33
N LEU A 190 12.00 10.69 8.59
CA LEU A 190 11.36 11.36 9.72
C LEU A 190 11.28 12.88 9.52
N GLU A 191 12.39 13.52 9.14
CA GLU A 191 12.45 14.96 8.88
C GLU A 191 11.41 15.40 7.84
N VAL A 192 11.27 14.64 6.74
CA VAL A 192 10.30 14.94 5.68
C VAL A 192 8.88 14.73 6.17
N CYS A 193 8.57 13.59 6.80
CA CYS A 193 7.23 13.30 7.33
C CYS A 193 6.77 14.33 8.39
N ASP A 194 7.67 14.74 9.28
CA ASP A 194 7.39 15.75 10.29
C ASP A 194 7.13 17.12 9.66
N ALA A 195 7.89 17.49 8.64
CA ALA A 195 7.70 18.76 7.93
C ALA A 195 6.38 18.78 7.13
N VAL A 196 6.03 17.67 6.46
CA VAL A 196 4.76 17.51 5.75
C VAL A 196 3.58 17.60 6.74
N SER A 197 3.63 16.85 7.84
CA SER A 197 2.56 16.88 8.85
C SER A 197 2.42 18.24 9.54
N ALA A 198 3.51 19.01 9.68
CA ALA A 198 3.45 20.38 10.20
C ALA A 198 2.68 21.34 9.29
N ILE A 199 2.74 21.14 7.96
CA ILE A 199 1.96 21.94 6.99
C ILE A 199 0.49 21.49 7.00
N TRP A 200 0.25 20.18 6.94
CA TRP A 200 -1.11 19.64 6.92
C TRP A 200 -1.87 19.92 8.21
N ARG A 201 -1.18 19.92 9.37
CA ARG A 201 -1.73 20.10 10.72
C ARG A 201 -2.85 19.10 11.03
N PRO A 202 -2.55 17.79 11.06
CA PRO A 202 -3.53 16.80 11.49
C PRO A 202 -3.86 16.97 12.98
N SER A 203 -4.99 16.43 13.38
CA SER A 203 -5.44 16.35 14.77
C SER A 203 -6.04 14.98 15.06
N PRO A 204 -6.28 14.60 16.32
CA PRO A 204 -6.94 13.33 16.64
C PRO A 204 -8.34 13.20 15.99
N ALA A 205 -9.01 14.32 15.73
CA ALA A 205 -10.31 14.36 15.05
C ALA A 205 -10.20 14.35 13.51
N ARG A 206 -9.05 14.74 12.95
CA ARG A 206 -8.78 14.74 11.51
C ARG A 206 -7.35 14.27 11.27
N LYS A 207 -7.18 12.95 11.27
CA LYS A 207 -5.87 12.31 11.13
C LYS A 207 -5.32 12.47 9.71
N MET A 208 -4.01 12.31 9.60
CA MET A 208 -3.28 12.18 8.34
C MET A 208 -2.67 10.78 8.26
N ILE A 209 -2.51 10.25 7.05
CA ILE A 209 -1.83 8.98 6.83
C ILE A 209 -0.37 9.27 6.45
N ILE A 210 0.56 8.57 7.11
CA ILE A 210 1.96 8.49 6.68
C ILE A 210 2.20 7.05 6.27
N ASN A 211 2.43 6.83 4.98
CA ASN A 211 2.65 5.51 4.42
C ASN A 211 4.14 5.28 4.18
N LEU A 212 4.67 4.17 4.70
CA LEU A 212 6.09 3.86 4.66
C LEU A 212 6.33 2.65 3.74
N PRO A 213 6.47 2.84 2.42
CA PRO A 213 6.53 1.72 1.49
C PRO A 213 7.87 0.98 1.53
N SER A 214 7.85 -0.33 1.30
CA SER A 214 9.04 -1.08 0.89
C SER A 214 9.05 -1.24 -0.63
N THR A 215 9.12 -0.11 -1.35
CA THR A 215 9.06 -0.01 -2.83
C THR A 215 9.95 -1.04 -3.55
N VAL A 216 11.08 -1.37 -2.93
CA VAL A 216 11.80 -2.60 -3.22
C VAL A 216 12.11 -3.28 -1.88
N GLU A 217 11.74 -4.55 -1.75
CA GLU A 217 12.07 -5.35 -0.58
C GLU A 217 13.54 -5.78 -0.66
N CYS A 218 14.44 -5.06 0.03
CA CYS A 218 15.89 -5.30 -0.07
C CYS A 218 16.53 -5.98 1.14
N THR A 219 15.77 -6.20 2.22
CA THR A 219 16.25 -6.80 3.46
C THR A 219 15.20 -7.73 4.07
N THR A 220 15.50 -8.36 5.20
CA THR A 220 14.58 -9.27 5.90
C THR A 220 13.47 -8.50 6.61
N ALA A 221 12.29 -9.12 6.73
CA ALA A 221 11.10 -8.54 7.35
C ALA A 221 11.33 -7.94 8.75
N ASN A 222 12.20 -8.55 9.57
CA ASN A 222 12.53 -8.05 10.91
C ASN A 222 13.23 -6.68 10.88
N VAL A 223 14.00 -6.38 9.83
CA VAL A 223 14.68 -5.09 9.67
C VAL A 223 13.67 -4.02 9.25
N TYR A 224 12.71 -4.36 8.40
CA TYR A 224 11.62 -3.45 8.06
C TYR A 224 10.76 -3.15 9.30
N ALA A 225 10.41 -4.16 10.10
CA ALA A 225 9.70 -3.96 11.37
C ALA A 225 10.47 -3.05 12.35
N ASP A 226 11.80 -3.17 12.43
CA ASP A 226 12.63 -2.24 13.22
C ASP A 226 12.53 -0.80 12.70
N GLN A 227 12.55 -0.58 11.37
CA GLN A 227 12.37 0.74 10.77
C GLN A 227 10.99 1.33 11.13
N ILE A 228 9.94 0.52 11.03
CA ILE A 228 8.57 0.92 11.37
C ILE A 228 8.44 1.27 12.86
N GLU A 229 8.97 0.45 13.77
CA GLU A 229 8.94 0.75 15.21
C GLU A 229 9.74 2.01 15.55
N TRP A 230 10.88 2.21 14.87
CA TRP A 230 11.70 3.41 15.05
C TRP A 230 10.94 4.67 14.63
N MET A 231 10.24 4.63 13.49
CA MET A 231 9.40 5.73 12.98
C MET A 231 8.20 5.96 13.89
N HIS A 232 7.48 4.90 14.25
CA HIS A 232 6.32 4.93 15.15
C HIS A 232 6.61 5.69 16.45
N ARG A 233 7.79 5.45 17.05
CA ARG A 233 8.20 6.07 18.31
C ARG A 233 8.65 7.53 18.19
N ARG A 234 8.94 8.02 16.99
CA ARG A 234 9.63 9.31 16.77
C ARG A 234 8.84 10.31 15.94
N LEU A 235 7.91 9.85 15.10
CA LEU A 235 7.01 10.72 14.35
C LEU A 235 6.33 11.74 15.26
N ALA A 236 6.43 13.01 14.93
CA ALA A 236 5.70 14.04 15.64
C ALA A 236 4.19 13.89 15.38
N ARG A 237 3.36 14.36 16.32
CA ARG A 237 1.89 14.27 16.24
C ARG A 237 1.38 12.84 16.07
N ARG A 238 2.06 11.84 16.67
CA ARG A 238 1.75 10.41 16.48
C ARG A 238 0.28 10.03 16.74
N ASP A 239 -0.39 10.68 17.68
CA ASP A 239 -1.82 10.48 17.98
C ASP A 239 -2.78 10.94 16.86
N SER A 240 -2.27 11.79 15.97
CA SER A 240 -2.94 12.38 14.81
C SER A 240 -2.48 11.75 13.49
N ILE A 241 -1.63 10.73 13.54
CA ILE A 241 -1.13 9.99 12.38
C ILE A 241 -1.73 8.58 12.38
N VAL A 242 -2.18 8.14 11.20
CA VAL A 242 -2.38 6.73 10.87
C VAL A 242 -1.11 6.27 10.18
N LEU A 243 -0.35 5.39 10.84
CA LEU A 243 0.90 4.86 10.26
C LEU A 243 0.57 3.69 9.34
N SER A 244 0.72 3.91 8.03
CA SER A 244 0.47 2.91 6.99
C SER A 244 1.76 2.25 6.53
N VAL A 245 1.65 1.00 6.06
CA VAL A 245 2.74 0.27 5.41
C VAL A 245 2.27 -0.31 4.08
N HIS A 246 3.17 -0.29 3.11
CA HIS A 246 2.94 -0.80 1.76
C HIS A 246 4.12 -1.69 1.35
N PRO A 247 4.16 -2.96 1.80
CA PRO A 247 5.27 -3.84 1.49
C PRO A 247 5.14 -4.50 0.12
N HIS A 248 6.17 -4.37 -0.72
CA HIS A 248 6.35 -5.20 -1.93
C HIS A 248 7.08 -6.50 -1.60
N ASN A 249 7.10 -7.44 -2.56
CA ASN A 249 7.46 -8.83 -2.32
C ASN A 249 8.77 -9.30 -2.99
N ASP A 250 9.74 -8.39 -3.25
CA ASP A 250 10.94 -8.71 -4.03
C ASP A 250 11.81 -9.83 -3.41
N ARG A 251 11.68 -10.09 -2.10
CA ARG A 251 12.37 -11.18 -1.40
C ARG A 251 11.42 -12.27 -0.91
N GLY A 252 10.16 -12.24 -1.34
CA GLY A 252 9.15 -13.22 -0.98
C GLY A 252 8.69 -13.11 0.48
N THR A 253 8.90 -11.96 1.14
CA THR A 253 8.56 -11.78 2.56
C THR A 253 7.58 -10.65 2.84
N ALA A 254 6.82 -10.16 1.85
CA ALA A 254 5.89 -9.04 2.02
C ALA A 254 4.86 -9.28 3.14
N VAL A 255 4.30 -10.49 3.22
CA VAL A 255 3.34 -10.89 4.28
C VAL A 255 3.99 -10.79 5.66
N ALA A 256 5.19 -11.35 5.83
CA ALA A 256 5.93 -11.24 7.09
C ALA A 256 6.29 -9.79 7.40
N SER A 257 6.69 -9.00 6.39
CA SER A 257 6.99 -7.58 6.53
C SER A 257 5.78 -6.79 7.05
N ALA A 258 4.58 -7.05 6.52
CA ALA A 258 3.34 -6.43 6.99
C ALA A 258 2.95 -6.88 8.41
N GLU A 259 2.94 -8.18 8.70
CA GLU A 259 2.56 -8.69 10.03
C GLU A 259 3.47 -8.13 11.12
N LEU A 260 4.80 -8.16 10.89
CA LEU A 260 5.76 -7.63 11.85
C LEU A 260 5.69 -6.10 11.96
N ALA A 261 5.37 -5.38 10.87
CA ALA A 261 5.14 -3.93 10.91
C ALA A 261 3.90 -3.54 11.73
N VAL A 262 2.81 -4.31 11.66
CA VAL A 262 1.63 -4.12 12.51
C VAL A 262 2.03 -4.32 13.98
N LEU A 263 2.80 -5.37 14.31
CA LEU A 263 3.34 -5.55 15.66
C LEU A 263 4.27 -4.40 16.08
N ALA A 264 5.00 -3.80 15.14
CA ALA A 264 5.85 -2.63 15.37
C ALA A 264 5.08 -1.32 15.61
N GLY A 265 3.78 -1.28 15.33
CA GLY A 265 2.88 -0.16 15.62
C GLY A 265 2.35 0.56 14.39
N ALA A 266 2.35 -0.09 13.22
CA ALA A 266 1.54 0.33 12.08
C ALA A 266 0.05 0.14 12.38
N ASP A 267 -0.76 1.08 11.91
CA ASP A 267 -2.22 1.13 12.08
C ASP A 267 -2.95 0.62 10.83
N ARG A 268 -2.30 0.69 9.66
CA ARG A 268 -2.89 0.45 8.34
C ARG A 268 -1.95 -0.35 7.43
N VAL A 269 -2.50 -1.19 6.57
CA VAL A 269 -1.76 -1.98 5.58
C VAL A 269 -2.39 -1.80 4.19
N GLU A 270 -1.54 -1.48 3.22
CA GLU A 270 -1.89 -1.37 1.81
C GLU A 270 -1.41 -2.59 1.05
N GLY A 271 -2.29 -3.18 0.24
CA GLY A 271 -1.94 -4.34 -0.56
C GLY A 271 -2.98 -4.64 -1.62
N CYS A 272 -2.84 -5.80 -2.25
CA CYS A 272 -3.77 -6.28 -3.27
C CYS A 272 -4.36 -7.64 -2.89
N LEU A 273 -5.54 -7.96 -3.40
CA LEU A 273 -6.06 -9.32 -3.31
C LEU A 273 -5.17 -10.27 -4.12
N PHE A 274 -4.72 -11.35 -3.49
CA PHE A 274 -3.76 -12.31 -4.03
C PHE A 274 -2.41 -11.70 -4.44
N GLY A 275 -2.05 -10.55 -3.84
CA GLY A 275 -0.70 -9.98 -3.95
C GLY A 275 -0.34 -9.45 -5.35
N ASN A 276 -1.31 -9.03 -6.16
CA ASN A 276 -1.02 -8.38 -7.44
C ASN A 276 -0.23 -7.07 -7.25
N GLY A 277 0.54 -6.64 -8.25
CA GLY A 277 1.37 -5.44 -8.21
C GLY A 277 2.62 -5.58 -9.07
N GLU A 278 3.42 -4.51 -9.18
CA GLU A 278 4.58 -4.54 -10.07
C GLU A 278 5.60 -5.63 -9.66
N ARG A 279 6.24 -6.25 -10.66
CA ARG A 279 7.31 -7.27 -10.50
C ARG A 279 6.86 -8.50 -9.69
N THR A 280 7.06 -8.45 -8.39
CA THR A 280 6.78 -9.55 -7.44
C THR A 280 5.48 -9.33 -6.68
N GLY A 281 4.85 -8.16 -6.86
CA GLY A 281 3.55 -7.86 -6.31
C GLY A 281 3.58 -7.11 -4.98
N ASN A 282 2.39 -6.66 -4.58
CA ASN A 282 2.12 -6.13 -3.26
C ASN A 282 1.98 -7.25 -2.23
N VAL A 283 1.94 -6.89 -0.95
CA VAL A 283 1.47 -7.81 0.08
C VAL A 283 0.05 -8.28 -0.22
N ASP A 284 -0.19 -9.58 0.02
CA ASP A 284 -1.49 -10.19 -0.21
C ASP A 284 -2.45 -9.97 0.97
N LEU A 285 -3.50 -9.19 0.72
CA LEU A 285 -4.54 -8.91 1.70
C LEU A 285 -5.38 -10.15 2.05
N VAL A 286 -5.53 -11.11 1.13
CA VAL A 286 -6.24 -12.37 1.41
C VAL A 286 -5.47 -13.18 2.44
N THR A 287 -4.17 -13.37 2.22
CA THR A 287 -3.29 -14.07 3.17
C THR A 287 -3.28 -13.38 4.53
N LEU A 288 -3.11 -12.06 4.59
CA LEU A 288 -3.06 -11.33 5.86
C LEU A 288 -4.36 -11.45 6.66
N ALA A 289 -5.50 -11.25 6.01
CA ALA A 289 -6.79 -11.35 6.66
C ALA A 289 -7.04 -12.77 7.20
N LEU A 290 -6.82 -13.79 6.37
CA LEU A 290 -7.04 -15.17 6.78
C LEU A 290 -6.01 -15.65 7.82
N ASN A 291 -4.78 -15.14 7.82
CA ASN A 291 -3.83 -15.41 8.90
C ASN A 291 -4.39 -14.95 10.26
N LEU A 292 -5.07 -13.81 10.33
CA LEU A 292 -5.75 -13.35 11.56
C LEU A 292 -6.94 -14.27 11.91
N ASP A 293 -7.80 -14.58 10.94
CA ASP A 293 -8.98 -15.41 11.16
C ASP A 293 -8.59 -16.81 11.67
N ARG A 294 -7.51 -17.41 11.15
CA ARG A 294 -6.97 -18.70 11.62
C ARG A 294 -6.33 -18.65 13.01
N GLN A 295 -6.09 -17.46 13.55
CA GLN A 295 -5.68 -17.23 14.93
C GLN A 295 -6.84 -16.79 15.83
N GLY A 296 -8.09 -16.81 15.34
CA GLY A 296 -9.28 -16.43 16.09
C GLY A 296 -9.46 -14.92 16.23
N ILE A 297 -8.81 -14.11 15.41
CA ILE A 297 -8.94 -12.65 15.37
C ILE A 297 -9.73 -12.30 14.11
N ALA A 298 -10.94 -11.74 14.27
CA ALA A 298 -11.76 -11.37 13.13
C ALA A 298 -11.07 -10.31 12.26
N SER A 299 -10.78 -10.66 11.02
CA SER A 299 -10.14 -9.76 10.04
C SER A 299 -11.05 -8.61 9.60
N GLY A 300 -12.37 -8.82 9.68
CA GLY A 300 -13.39 -7.89 9.21
C GLY A 300 -13.62 -7.94 7.69
N LEU A 301 -12.95 -8.84 6.97
CA LEU A 301 -13.15 -9.07 5.54
C LEU A 301 -13.89 -10.39 5.30
N ASP A 302 -14.78 -10.42 4.31
CA ASP A 302 -15.57 -11.59 3.95
C ASP A 302 -14.93 -12.36 2.78
N PHE A 303 -14.38 -13.52 3.10
CA PHE A 303 -13.85 -14.50 2.15
C PHE A 303 -14.61 -15.83 2.19
N SER A 304 -15.89 -15.80 2.60
CA SER A 304 -16.73 -17.01 2.68
C SER A 304 -16.91 -17.71 1.32
N ASP A 305 -16.94 -16.94 0.22
CA ASP A 305 -16.87 -17.46 -1.15
C ASP A 305 -15.54 -17.10 -1.83
N MET A 306 -14.46 -17.77 -1.38
CA MET A 306 -13.12 -17.60 -1.94
C MET A 306 -13.05 -17.88 -3.45
N ALA A 307 -13.89 -18.78 -3.97
CA ALA A 307 -13.91 -19.10 -5.39
C ALA A 307 -14.41 -17.91 -6.22
N ALA A 308 -15.51 -17.27 -5.81
CA ALA A 308 -16.01 -16.08 -6.49
C ALA A 308 -15.01 -14.91 -6.44
N VAL A 309 -14.39 -14.67 -5.27
CA VAL A 309 -13.34 -13.64 -5.11
C VAL A 309 -12.19 -13.91 -6.08
N ARG A 310 -11.61 -15.13 -6.06
CA ARG A 310 -10.52 -15.52 -6.96
C ARG A 310 -10.91 -15.37 -8.42
N ASP A 311 -12.08 -15.85 -8.81
CA ASP A 311 -12.52 -15.81 -10.21
C ASP A 311 -12.75 -14.37 -10.68
N CYS A 312 -13.18 -13.47 -9.79
CA CYS A 312 -13.23 -12.04 -10.06
C CYS A 312 -11.82 -11.46 -10.26
N VAL A 313 -10.88 -11.73 -9.34
CA VAL A 313 -9.50 -11.22 -9.44
C VAL A 313 -8.84 -11.70 -10.73
N GLN A 314 -8.93 -12.99 -11.06
CA GLN A 314 -8.36 -13.53 -12.30
C GLN A 314 -9.00 -12.92 -13.55
N ALA A 315 -10.31 -12.69 -13.55
CA ALA A 315 -10.99 -12.07 -14.68
C ALA A 315 -10.62 -10.59 -14.86
N CYS A 316 -10.45 -9.85 -13.76
CA CYS A 316 -10.09 -8.43 -13.81
C CYS A 316 -8.60 -8.25 -14.16
N ASN A 317 -7.72 -9.02 -13.53
CA ASN A 317 -6.27 -8.94 -13.73
C ASN A 317 -5.81 -9.65 -15.01
N GLN A 318 -6.60 -10.59 -15.55
CA GLN A 318 -6.19 -11.52 -16.62
C GLN A 318 -4.89 -12.27 -16.29
N LEU A 319 -4.67 -12.52 -15.00
CA LEU A 319 -3.55 -13.29 -14.47
C LEU A 319 -4.08 -14.41 -13.57
N PRO A 320 -3.49 -15.61 -13.62
CA PRO A 320 -3.91 -16.70 -12.76
C PRO A 320 -3.48 -16.45 -11.30
N VAL A 321 -4.26 -16.95 -10.35
CA VAL A 321 -3.80 -17.14 -8.97
C VAL A 321 -3.10 -18.49 -8.89
N ASP A 322 -1.89 -18.54 -8.31
CA ASP A 322 -1.10 -19.76 -8.24
C ASP A 322 -1.84 -20.86 -7.46
N VAL A 323 -1.68 -22.12 -7.88
CA VAL A 323 -2.36 -23.26 -7.25
C VAL A 323 -1.91 -23.53 -5.83
N PHE A 324 -0.73 -23.04 -5.43
CA PHE A 324 -0.19 -23.11 -4.07
C PHE A 324 -0.29 -21.79 -3.32
N HIS A 325 -0.96 -20.78 -3.89
CA HIS A 325 -1.18 -19.51 -3.23
C HIS A 325 -1.95 -19.74 -1.92
N PRO A 326 -1.49 -19.21 -0.76
CA PRO A 326 -2.12 -19.47 0.52
C PRO A 326 -3.63 -19.20 0.49
N TYR A 327 -4.40 -20.15 1.02
CA TYR A 327 -5.86 -20.11 1.08
C TYR A 327 -6.63 -20.08 -0.25
N ALA A 328 -5.97 -20.02 -1.41
CA ALA A 328 -6.60 -19.98 -2.73
C ALA A 328 -6.94 -21.36 -3.32
N PHE A 329 -6.60 -22.44 -2.60
CA PHE A 329 -6.74 -23.81 -3.07
C PHE A 329 -8.15 -24.14 -3.55
N THR A 330 -8.25 -24.68 -4.77
CA THR A 330 -9.44 -25.42 -5.20
C THR A 330 -9.34 -26.84 -4.67
N SER A 331 -10.48 -27.47 -4.36
CA SER A 331 -10.57 -28.91 -4.10
C SER A 331 -10.13 -29.80 -5.29
N ALA A 332 -9.66 -29.20 -6.39
CA ALA A 332 -9.20 -29.85 -7.62
C ALA A 332 -7.67 -30.02 -7.69
N ALA A 333 -6.93 -29.87 -6.59
CA ALA A 333 -5.59 -30.44 -6.53
C ALA A 333 -5.71 -31.95 -6.86
N PRO A 334 -4.97 -32.48 -7.85
CA PRO A 334 -5.03 -33.90 -8.14
C PRO A 334 -4.63 -34.63 -6.86
N ALA A 335 -5.55 -35.43 -6.33
CA ALA A 335 -5.26 -36.28 -5.19
C ALA A 335 -3.94 -36.99 -5.48
N MET A 336 -2.94 -36.78 -4.62
CA MET A 336 -1.70 -37.54 -4.68
C MET A 336 -2.10 -39.02 -4.78
N PRO A 337 -1.70 -39.74 -5.84
CA PRO A 337 -2.03 -41.16 -5.91
C PRO A 337 -1.49 -41.82 -4.64
N PRO A 338 -2.28 -42.70 -4.00
CA PRO A 338 -1.87 -43.31 -2.75
C PRO A 338 -0.49 -43.93 -2.92
N ALA A 339 0.42 -43.61 -1.99
CA ALA A 339 1.75 -44.19 -1.94
C ALA A 339 1.62 -45.72 -1.75
N GLY A 340 1.63 -46.46 -2.86
CA GLY A 340 1.35 -47.89 -2.82
C GLY A 340 1.16 -48.60 -4.16
N ALA A 341 1.15 -47.90 -5.31
CA ALA A 341 1.15 -48.57 -6.61
C ALA A 341 2.59 -48.82 -7.11
N ALA A 342 3.38 -49.52 -6.32
CA ALA A 342 4.52 -50.28 -6.83
C ALA A 342 4.12 -51.76 -6.87
N ALA A 343 4.40 -52.38 -8.02
CA ALA A 343 4.31 -53.80 -8.33
C ALA A 343 2.91 -54.39 -8.58
N ARG A 344 2.61 -54.66 -9.86
CA ARG A 344 2.46 -56.03 -10.42
C ARG A 344 2.04 -55.93 -11.90
N GLY A 345 2.79 -56.58 -12.78
CA GLY A 345 2.50 -56.76 -14.19
C GLY A 345 3.75 -56.70 -15.03
#